data_AF-A0A940KR89-F1
#
_entry.id   AF-A0A940KR89-F1
#
_cell.length_a   1.000
_cell.length_b   1.000
_cell.length_c   1.000
_cell.angle_alpha   90.00
_cell.angle_beta   90.00
_cell.angle_gamma   90.00
#
_symmetry.space_group_name_H-M   'P 1'
#
loop_
_entity.id
_entity.type
_entity.pdbx_description
1 polymer ?
#
loop_
_entity_poly.entity_id
_entity_poly.type
_entity_poly.pdbx_seq_one_letter_code
_entity_poly.pdbx_strand_id
1 'polypeptide(L)'
;DGAQRRTQFMTHIGYAVKFTKQGSIHINVDADTVNSKEILLNVSVTDTGIGIEKEKLNSIFDRFQQAEDSITRKYGGTGLGLSIVKDLVDLQKGKITVISEPGLGTKFQFSIPYHIAALTEPQARKQGTVNMKLPSHGIRILVVEDNEINQSLMKKLLGSWMIDPVVVSNGAEAIAQLSKNEFSIVLMDIQMPEMDGYSATKVIRDELRLSIPIIAMTAHALAGEREKCLAAGMDEYIAKPVREQELQQMISRFSTLVNDRDQIKSYSADDKYKYIDLSYMKEISGGDIDYERTVTLQFLEIVPADLEKMTDALNEKNFSLLGKLAHSMKASIAVMGMNTAIEHELDTIETGDNEAEKHVAFTRFADYCRNALKEVQDFNAIINR
;
A
#
# COMPACT_ATOMS: atom_id res chain seq x y z
N ASP A 1 -6.64 12.45 10.68
CA ASP A 1 -7.79 11.73 11.27
C ASP A 1 -8.33 10.55 10.48
N GLY A 2 -8.41 10.59 9.13
CA GLY A 2 -8.88 9.43 8.34
C GLY A 2 -7.98 8.19 8.42
N ALA A 3 -6.66 8.38 8.42
CA ALA A 3 -5.70 7.27 8.46
C ALA A 3 -5.74 6.49 9.79
N GLN A 4 -5.78 7.20 10.93
CA GLN A 4 -5.88 6.57 12.26
C GLN A 4 -7.17 5.76 12.42
N ARG A 5 -8.30 6.27 11.89
CA ARG A 5 -9.57 5.53 11.82
C ARG A 5 -9.43 4.23 11.04
N ARG A 6 -8.85 4.28 9.83
CA ARG A 6 -8.62 3.06 9.02
C ARG A 6 -7.75 2.04 9.74
N THR A 7 -6.69 2.46 10.43
CA THR A 7 -5.83 1.56 11.21
C THR A 7 -6.61 0.86 12.33
N GLN A 8 -7.48 1.58 13.06
CA GLN A 8 -8.33 0.99 14.10
C GLN A 8 -9.29 -0.06 13.52
N PHE A 9 -10.01 0.28 12.44
CA PHE A 9 -10.96 -0.63 11.78
C PHE A 9 -10.28 -1.88 11.21
N MET A 10 -9.20 -1.70 10.44
CA MET A 10 -8.49 -2.80 9.79
C MET A 10 -7.86 -3.76 10.79
N THR A 11 -7.39 -3.26 11.94
CA THR A 11 -6.81 -4.12 12.98
C THR A 11 -7.86 -5.05 13.59
N HIS A 12 -9.06 -4.54 13.94
CA HIS A 12 -10.12 -5.37 14.52
C HIS A 12 -10.71 -6.35 13.50
N ILE A 13 -10.91 -5.92 12.25
CA ILE A 13 -11.38 -6.79 11.17
C ILE A 13 -10.34 -7.89 10.90
N GLY A 14 -9.05 -7.54 10.87
CA GLY A 14 -7.97 -8.50 10.74
C GLY A 14 -7.96 -9.56 11.84
N TYR A 15 -8.24 -9.18 13.09
CA TYR A 15 -8.36 -10.14 14.19
C TYR A 15 -9.59 -11.05 14.06
N ALA A 16 -10.75 -10.51 13.71
CA ALA A 16 -11.96 -11.30 13.48
C ALA A 16 -11.75 -12.34 12.36
N VAL A 17 -11.18 -11.94 11.23
CA VAL A 17 -10.87 -12.83 10.09
C VAL A 17 -9.88 -13.93 10.49
N LYS A 18 -8.87 -13.57 11.28
CA LYS A 18 -7.82 -14.50 11.69
C LYS A 18 -8.29 -15.58 12.66
N PHE A 19 -9.24 -15.25 13.55
CA PHE A 19 -9.69 -16.13 14.63
C PHE A 19 -11.04 -16.82 14.36
N THR A 20 -11.70 -16.50 13.25
CA THR A 20 -12.93 -17.16 12.78
C THR A 20 -12.67 -17.98 11.51
N LYS A 21 -12.37 -19.28 11.69
CA LYS A 21 -12.14 -20.19 10.55
C LYS A 21 -13.40 -20.56 9.77
N GLN A 22 -14.51 -20.68 10.48
CA GLN A 22 -15.85 -20.97 9.96
C GLN A 22 -16.85 -20.17 10.79
N GLY A 23 -17.86 -19.58 10.14
CA GLY A 23 -18.85 -18.74 10.80
C GLY A 23 -18.99 -17.39 10.12
N SER A 24 -19.27 -16.33 10.89
CA SER A 24 -19.59 -15.00 10.34
C SER A 24 -18.91 -13.88 11.11
N ILE A 25 -18.68 -12.78 10.41
CA ILE A 25 -18.17 -11.53 10.98
C ILE A 25 -19.19 -10.45 10.66
N HIS A 26 -19.66 -9.77 11.70
CA HIS A 26 -20.63 -8.69 11.60
C HIS A 26 -19.98 -7.38 12.05
N ILE A 27 -20.03 -6.38 11.18
CA ILE A 27 -19.56 -5.03 11.48
C ILE A 27 -20.80 -4.15 11.61
N ASN A 28 -20.91 -3.44 12.72
CA ASN A 28 -21.99 -2.49 12.95
C ASN A 28 -21.39 -1.10 13.27
N VAL A 29 -21.97 -0.06 12.67
CA VAL A 29 -21.60 1.33 12.89
C VAL A 29 -22.87 2.11 13.17
N ASP A 30 -22.99 2.63 14.38
CA ASP A 30 -24.10 3.44 14.84
C ASP A 30 -23.59 4.78 15.39
N ALA A 31 -24.45 5.78 15.45
CA ALA A 31 -24.11 7.07 16.04
C ALA A 31 -25.22 7.52 17.01
N ASP A 32 -24.87 7.67 18.28
CA ASP A 32 -25.77 8.23 19.28
C ASP A 32 -25.60 9.75 19.30
N THR A 33 -26.70 10.49 19.17
CA THR A 33 -26.65 11.95 19.30
C THR A 33 -26.49 12.31 20.78
N VAL A 34 -25.35 12.90 21.14
CA VAL A 34 -25.07 13.35 22.53
C VAL A 34 -25.68 14.73 22.75
N ASN A 35 -25.52 15.63 21.76
CA ASN A 35 -26.19 16.92 21.71
C ASN A 35 -26.25 17.44 20.26
N SER A 36 -26.72 18.67 20.06
CA SER A 36 -26.89 19.29 18.73
C SER A 36 -25.59 19.50 17.95
N LYS A 37 -24.42 19.33 18.58
CA LYS A 37 -23.09 19.52 17.99
C LYS A 37 -22.17 18.34 18.22
N GLU A 38 -22.62 17.25 18.84
CA GLU A 38 -21.80 16.10 19.17
C GLU A 38 -22.57 14.78 18.99
N ILE A 39 -21.94 13.84 18.29
CA ILE A 39 -22.35 12.44 18.27
C ILE A 39 -21.30 11.58 18.95
N LEU A 40 -21.73 10.45 19.48
CA LEU A 40 -20.87 9.36 19.88
C LEU A 40 -20.97 8.29 18.79
N LEU A 41 -19.92 8.15 17.98
CA LEU A 41 -19.85 7.11 16.96
C LEU A 41 -19.48 5.80 17.65
N ASN A 42 -20.36 4.81 17.56
CA ASN A 42 -20.17 3.47 18.08
C ASN A 42 -19.86 2.52 16.92
N VAL A 43 -18.76 1.80 17.04
CA VAL A 43 -18.35 0.80 16.07
C VAL A 43 -18.18 -0.52 16.79
N SER A 44 -18.77 -1.58 16.25
CA SER A 44 -18.55 -2.93 16.77
C SER A 44 -18.21 -3.92 15.66
N VAL A 45 -17.28 -4.81 15.97
CA VAL A 45 -16.89 -5.95 15.13
C VAL A 45 -17.16 -7.20 15.95
N THR A 46 -18.08 -8.04 15.49
CA THR A 46 -18.49 -9.28 16.14
C THR A 46 -18.12 -10.45 15.26
N ASP A 47 -17.37 -11.40 15.81
CA ASP A 47 -16.96 -12.62 15.15
C ASP A 47 -17.49 -13.84 15.91
N THR A 48 -17.66 -14.97 15.22
CA THR A 48 -18.08 -16.25 15.81
C THR A 48 -16.90 -17.22 15.96
N GLY A 49 -15.70 -16.68 16.19
CA GLY A 49 -14.44 -17.44 16.29
C GLY A 49 -14.24 -18.14 17.63
N ILE A 50 -12.98 -18.43 17.93
CA ILE A 50 -12.60 -19.22 19.12
C ILE A 50 -12.91 -18.55 20.47
N GLY A 51 -13.17 -17.23 20.48
CA GLY A 51 -13.36 -16.46 21.70
C GLY A 51 -12.08 -16.30 22.54
N ILE A 52 -12.20 -15.58 23.67
CA ILE A 52 -11.12 -15.22 24.59
C ILE A 52 -11.53 -15.61 26.01
N GLU A 53 -10.63 -16.23 26.77
CA GLU A 53 -10.85 -16.61 28.17
C GLU A 53 -11.01 -15.38 29.08
N LYS A 54 -11.86 -15.51 30.11
CA LYS A 54 -12.22 -14.39 30.99
C LYS A 54 -11.03 -13.80 31.74
N GLU A 55 -10.05 -14.61 32.14
CA GLU A 55 -8.86 -14.12 32.83
C GLU A 55 -7.97 -13.25 31.93
N LYS A 56 -8.06 -13.41 30.61
CA LYS A 56 -7.20 -12.74 29.62
C LYS A 56 -7.79 -11.44 29.07
N LEU A 57 -9.10 -11.22 29.21
CA LEU A 57 -9.79 -10.03 28.67
C LEU A 57 -9.21 -8.70 29.17
N ASN A 58 -8.70 -8.66 30.40
CA ASN A 58 -8.11 -7.44 30.96
C ASN A 58 -6.71 -7.14 30.41
N SER A 59 -6.08 -8.15 29.82
CA SER A 59 -4.65 -8.18 29.54
C SER A 59 -4.37 -8.15 28.02
N ILE A 60 -5.38 -8.41 27.18
CA ILE A 60 -5.26 -8.37 25.71
C ILE A 60 -4.88 -7.01 25.13
N PHE A 61 -5.07 -5.92 25.89
CA PHE A 61 -4.68 -4.58 25.50
C PHE A 61 -3.30 -4.16 26.02
N ASP A 62 -2.67 -5.00 26.83
CA ASP A 62 -1.31 -4.76 27.31
C ASP A 62 -0.31 -5.09 26.22
N ARG A 63 0.75 -4.28 26.15
CA ARG A 63 1.80 -4.45 25.14
C ARG A 63 2.48 -5.81 25.34
N PHE A 64 2.70 -6.53 24.24
CA PHE A 64 3.42 -7.80 24.20
C PHE A 64 2.75 -8.96 24.94
N GLN A 65 1.48 -8.82 25.36
CA GLN A 65 0.72 -9.95 25.89
C GLN A 65 -0.09 -10.64 24.78
N GLN A 66 -0.03 -11.96 24.78
CA GLN A 66 -0.74 -12.82 23.84
C GLN A 66 -1.51 -13.90 24.60
N ALA A 67 -2.64 -14.32 24.04
CA ALA A 67 -3.54 -15.23 24.74
C ALA A 67 -2.95 -16.65 24.93
N GLU A 68 -1.98 -17.12 24.13
CA GLU A 68 -1.22 -18.36 24.41
C GLU A 68 0.14 -18.45 23.67
N ASP A 69 1.11 -19.15 24.27
CA ASP A 69 2.36 -19.60 23.65
C ASP A 69 2.15 -20.65 22.54
N SER A 70 0.98 -21.31 22.47
CA SER A 70 0.66 -22.31 21.44
C SER A 70 0.23 -21.66 20.09
N ILE A 71 -0.28 -20.43 20.16
CA ILE A 71 -0.85 -19.67 19.03
C ILE A 71 0.26 -19.03 18.17
N THR A 72 1.45 -18.82 18.72
CA THR A 72 2.63 -18.29 17.99
C THR A 72 3.02 -19.16 16.80
N ARG A 73 2.89 -20.49 16.92
CA ARG A 73 3.24 -21.45 15.86
C ARG A 73 2.21 -21.54 14.72
N LYS A 74 0.98 -21.07 14.92
CA LYS A 74 -0.12 -21.23 13.94
C LYS A 74 -0.64 -19.91 13.40
N TYR A 75 -0.42 -18.79 14.08
CA TYR A 75 -1.09 -17.54 13.77
C TYR A 75 -0.19 -16.30 13.77
N GLY A 76 0.99 -16.29 14.40
CA GLY A 76 2.00 -15.21 14.30
C GLY A 76 1.55 -13.79 14.73
N GLY A 77 2.32 -13.11 15.57
CA GLY A 77 2.06 -11.71 15.91
C GLY A 77 2.99 -11.17 16.98
N THR A 78 3.11 -9.84 17.09
CA THR A 78 3.98 -9.15 18.08
C THR A 78 3.26 -8.78 19.39
N GLY A 79 1.94 -8.98 19.48
CA GLY A 79 1.13 -8.58 20.64
C GLY A 79 0.95 -7.06 20.77
N LEU A 80 1.23 -6.28 19.72
CA LEU A 80 1.13 -4.82 19.75
C LEU A 80 -0.19 -4.26 19.17
N GLY A 81 -0.87 -5.01 18.30
CA GLY A 81 -2.02 -4.50 17.54
C GLY A 81 -3.14 -3.91 18.40
N LEU A 82 -3.63 -4.65 19.40
CA LEU A 82 -4.71 -4.17 20.28
C LEU A 82 -4.26 -3.05 21.23
N SER A 83 -2.99 -3.03 21.66
CA SER A 83 -2.45 -1.95 22.49
C SER A 83 -2.38 -0.62 21.74
N ILE A 84 -1.99 -0.64 20.45
CA ILE A 84 -1.96 0.56 19.59
C ILE A 84 -3.38 1.06 19.33
N VAL A 85 -4.32 0.15 19.09
CA VAL A 85 -5.73 0.48 18.92
C VAL A 85 -6.28 1.19 20.15
N LYS A 86 -6.00 0.67 21.35
CA LYS A 86 -6.40 1.29 22.61
C LYS A 86 -5.78 2.69 22.76
N ASP A 87 -4.48 2.83 22.54
CA ASP A 87 -3.78 4.12 22.59
C ASP A 87 -4.42 5.14 21.61
N LEU A 88 -4.79 4.71 20.40
CA LEU A 88 -5.44 5.57 19.40
C LEU A 88 -6.87 5.98 19.80
N VAL A 89 -7.66 5.06 20.37
CA VAL A 89 -9.01 5.35 20.85
C VAL A 89 -8.95 6.30 22.05
N ASP A 90 -8.01 6.08 22.98
CA ASP A 90 -7.80 6.94 24.15
C ASP A 90 -7.35 8.36 23.73
N LEU A 91 -6.46 8.48 22.75
CA LEU A 91 -6.05 9.77 22.16
C LEU A 91 -7.23 10.54 21.55
N GLN A 92 -8.22 9.82 21.02
CA GLN A 92 -9.45 10.40 20.49
C GLN A 92 -10.52 10.61 21.56
N LYS A 93 -10.17 10.46 22.84
CA LYS A 93 -11.09 10.55 23.99
C LYS A 93 -12.28 9.58 23.87
N GLY A 94 -12.06 8.47 23.17
CA GLY A 94 -13.02 7.40 23.01
C GLY A 94 -12.92 6.37 24.13
N LYS A 95 -13.70 5.30 23.98
CA LYS A 95 -13.68 4.15 24.87
C LYS A 95 -13.69 2.88 24.04
N ILE A 96 -12.85 1.91 24.40
CA ILE A 96 -12.86 0.57 23.81
C ILE A 96 -13.30 -0.47 24.85
N THR A 97 -14.04 -1.47 24.40
CA THR A 97 -14.57 -2.58 25.18
C THR A 97 -14.52 -3.87 24.37
N VAL A 98 -14.42 -4.99 25.06
CA VAL A 98 -14.43 -6.31 24.46
C VAL A 98 -15.38 -7.20 25.26
N ILE A 99 -16.18 -7.99 24.56
CA ILE A 99 -17.02 -9.04 25.12
C ILE A 99 -16.66 -10.31 24.36
N SER A 100 -16.22 -11.34 25.05
CA SER A 100 -15.84 -12.60 24.40
C SER A 100 -16.21 -13.77 25.30
N GLU A 101 -16.56 -14.89 24.66
CA GLU A 101 -16.79 -16.16 25.34
C GLU A 101 -16.11 -17.29 24.55
N PRO A 102 -15.29 -18.14 25.20
CA PRO A 102 -14.62 -19.25 24.53
C PRO A 102 -15.59 -20.14 23.74
N GLY A 103 -15.34 -20.30 22.45
CA GLY A 103 -16.14 -21.10 21.52
C GLY A 103 -17.38 -20.41 20.95
N LEU A 104 -17.76 -19.21 21.41
CA LEU A 104 -18.89 -18.44 20.88
C LEU A 104 -18.46 -17.22 20.05
N GLY A 105 -17.21 -16.77 20.21
CA GLY A 105 -16.61 -15.68 19.45
C GLY A 105 -16.39 -14.41 20.26
N THR A 106 -16.01 -13.34 19.57
CA THR A 106 -15.63 -12.06 20.20
C THR A 106 -16.35 -10.87 19.59
N LYS A 107 -16.81 -9.96 20.43
CA LYS A 107 -17.30 -8.64 20.06
C LYS A 107 -16.35 -7.57 20.60
N PHE A 108 -15.63 -6.92 19.70
CA PHE A 108 -14.92 -5.68 20.01
C PHE A 108 -15.82 -4.50 19.71
N GLN A 109 -15.83 -3.51 20.59
CA GLN A 109 -16.60 -2.29 20.41
C GLN A 109 -15.79 -1.08 20.88
N PHE A 110 -15.75 -0.04 20.06
CA PHE A 110 -15.20 1.25 20.46
C PHE A 110 -16.18 2.39 20.15
N SER A 111 -16.12 3.43 20.96
CA SER A 111 -16.98 4.61 20.90
C SER A 111 -16.11 5.85 20.89
N ILE A 112 -16.29 6.76 19.92
CA ILE A 112 -15.49 7.98 19.79
C ILE A 112 -16.43 9.20 19.69
N PRO A 113 -16.25 10.25 20.51
CA PRO A 113 -17.02 11.47 20.40
C PRO A 113 -16.57 12.29 19.18
N TYR A 114 -17.52 12.75 18.38
CA TYR A 114 -17.29 13.62 17.23
C TYR A 114 -18.16 14.85 17.30
N HIS A 115 -17.59 15.98 16.90
CA HIS A 115 -18.39 17.18 16.67
C HIS A 115 -19.12 17.11 15.33
N ILE A 116 -20.44 17.29 15.36
CA ILE A 116 -21.26 17.51 14.17
C ILE A 116 -20.92 18.91 13.66
N ALA A 117 -20.28 18.97 12.50
CA ALA A 117 -20.10 20.23 11.79
C ALA A 117 -21.49 20.82 11.48
N ALA A 118 -21.66 22.13 11.69
CA ALA A 118 -22.91 22.80 11.33
C ALA A 118 -23.23 22.48 9.87
N LEU A 119 -24.43 21.96 9.62
CA LEU A 119 -25.00 21.79 8.29
C LEU A 119 -25.19 23.18 7.68
N THR A 120 -24.10 23.73 7.18
CA THR A 120 -24.19 24.56 5.99
C THR A 120 -24.78 23.63 4.94
N GLU A 121 -25.78 24.08 4.18
CA GLU A 121 -26.24 23.38 2.97
C GLU A 121 -25.04 22.79 2.23
N PRO A 122 -25.17 21.69 1.47
CA PRO A 122 -24.14 21.28 0.53
C PRO A 122 -24.06 22.35 -0.58
N GLN A 123 -23.53 23.53 -0.22
CA GLN A 123 -22.73 24.31 -1.12
C GLN A 123 -21.65 23.33 -1.51
N ALA A 124 -21.77 22.79 -2.72
CA ALA A 124 -20.63 22.35 -3.50
C ALA A 124 -19.53 23.35 -3.16
N ARG A 125 -18.57 22.92 -2.34
CA ARG A 125 -17.51 23.79 -1.88
C ARG A 125 -16.84 24.19 -3.18
N LYS A 126 -17.12 25.39 -3.66
CA LYS A 126 -16.47 25.97 -4.83
C LYS A 126 -15.03 26.10 -4.41
N GLN A 127 -14.26 25.05 -4.69
CA GLN A 127 -12.83 25.02 -4.48
C GLN A 127 -12.27 26.12 -5.38
N GLY A 128 -11.85 27.21 -4.74
CA GLY A 128 -11.20 28.32 -5.41
C GLY A 128 -9.90 27.84 -6.03
N THR A 129 -9.75 28.11 -7.31
CA THR A 129 -8.59 27.81 -8.16
C THR A 129 -7.34 28.56 -7.71
N VAL A 130 -6.24 27.84 -7.42
CA VAL A 130 -4.87 28.39 -7.40
C VAL A 130 -3.88 27.36 -7.98
N ASN A 131 -2.97 27.84 -8.84
CA ASN A 131 -1.86 27.10 -9.44
C ASN A 131 -0.76 26.78 -8.40
N MET A 132 -0.42 25.51 -8.19
CA MET A 132 0.76 25.11 -7.42
C MET A 132 1.99 25.07 -8.34
N LYS A 133 2.91 26.05 -8.22
CA LYS A 133 4.25 25.95 -8.81
C LYS A 133 5.20 25.39 -7.77
N LEU A 134 5.60 24.13 -7.92
CA LEU A 134 6.86 23.67 -7.34
C LEU A 134 7.96 24.59 -7.89
N PRO A 135 8.91 25.08 -7.08
CA PRO A 135 10.06 25.76 -7.64
C PRO A 135 10.83 24.72 -8.46
N SER A 136 10.64 24.77 -9.78
CA SER A 136 11.39 24.01 -10.78
C SER A 136 12.88 24.33 -10.80
N HIS A 137 13.33 25.23 -9.91
CA HIS A 137 14.70 25.71 -9.86
C HIS A 137 15.34 25.20 -8.55
N GLY A 138 16.13 24.12 -8.67
CA GLY A 138 17.10 23.72 -7.65
C GLY A 138 16.86 22.39 -6.92
N ILE A 139 15.70 21.75 -7.07
CA ILE A 139 15.45 20.42 -6.46
C ILE A 139 16.02 19.34 -7.37
N ARG A 140 17.04 18.60 -6.89
CA ARG A 140 17.58 17.42 -7.58
C ARG A 140 17.16 16.15 -6.84
N ILE A 141 16.44 15.27 -7.52
CA ILE A 141 15.96 14.01 -6.95
C ILE A 141 16.74 12.85 -7.57
N LEU A 142 17.22 11.96 -6.71
CA LEU A 142 17.78 10.66 -7.11
C LEU A 142 16.71 9.59 -6.93
N VAL A 143 16.38 8.88 -8.00
CA VAL A 143 15.47 7.72 -7.97
C VAL A 143 16.31 6.45 -8.13
N VAL A 144 16.13 5.51 -7.21
CA VAL A 144 16.84 4.23 -7.20
C VAL A 144 15.78 3.14 -7.32
N GLU A 145 15.69 2.53 -8.50
CA GLU A 145 14.62 1.60 -8.87
C GLU A 145 15.14 0.66 -9.97
N ASP A 146 15.02 -0.65 -9.79
CA ASP A 146 15.57 -1.64 -10.74
C ASP A 146 14.61 -1.98 -11.89
N ASN A 147 13.31 -1.71 -11.73
CA ASN A 147 12.30 -1.97 -12.73
C ASN A 147 12.11 -0.79 -13.71
N GLU A 148 12.36 -1.01 -15.00
CA GLU A 148 12.28 0.04 -16.04
C GLU A 148 10.88 0.70 -16.15
N ILE A 149 9.80 -0.03 -15.88
CA ILE A 149 8.43 0.51 -15.90
C ILE A 149 8.26 1.50 -14.74
N ASN A 150 8.72 1.13 -13.55
CA ASN A 150 8.69 2.02 -12.39
C ASN A 150 9.61 3.23 -12.57
N GLN A 151 10.78 3.04 -13.17
CA GLN A 151 11.66 4.15 -13.55
C GLN A 151 10.95 5.13 -14.50
N SER A 152 10.23 4.62 -15.50
CA SER A 152 9.46 5.43 -16.45
C SER A 152 8.32 6.18 -15.75
N LEU A 153 7.59 5.52 -14.86
CA LEU A 153 6.56 6.13 -14.02
C LEU A 153 7.14 7.28 -13.20
N MET A 154 8.25 7.05 -12.51
CA MET A 154 8.90 8.08 -11.68
C MET A 154 9.39 9.27 -12.51
N LYS A 155 9.96 9.03 -13.70
CA LYS A 155 10.35 10.10 -14.63
C LYS A 155 9.14 10.92 -15.10
N LYS A 156 8.01 10.28 -15.42
CA LYS A 156 6.79 10.98 -15.84
C LYS A 156 6.20 11.81 -14.71
N LEU A 157 6.08 11.26 -13.50
CA LEU A 157 5.53 11.95 -12.33
C LEU A 157 6.40 13.16 -11.94
N LEU A 158 7.72 13.00 -11.90
CA LEU A 158 8.62 14.11 -11.56
C LEU A 158 8.73 15.12 -12.70
N GLY A 159 8.71 14.65 -13.95
CA GLY A 159 8.74 15.48 -15.16
C GLY A 159 7.51 16.35 -15.32
N SER A 160 6.31 15.89 -14.93
CA SER A 160 5.08 16.72 -14.92
C SER A 160 5.21 17.92 -13.97
N TRP A 161 6.13 17.86 -13.02
CA TRP A 161 6.46 18.93 -12.07
C TRP A 161 7.70 19.74 -12.45
N MET A 162 8.21 19.56 -13.67
CA MET A 162 9.45 20.18 -14.17
C MET A 162 10.68 19.82 -13.31
N ILE A 163 10.68 18.65 -12.67
CA ILE A 163 11.84 18.07 -12.00
C ILE A 163 12.44 17.02 -12.93
N ASP A 164 13.73 17.13 -13.22
CA ASP A 164 14.47 16.13 -13.98
C ASP A 164 15.22 15.19 -13.01
N PRO A 165 14.72 13.98 -12.74
CA PRO A 165 15.36 13.07 -11.81
C PRO A 165 16.56 12.36 -12.43
N VAL A 166 17.59 12.14 -11.62
CA VAL A 166 18.62 11.15 -11.95
C VAL A 166 18.09 9.79 -11.52
N VAL A 167 18.09 8.82 -12.43
CA VAL A 167 17.59 7.46 -12.17
C VAL A 167 18.74 6.47 -12.29
N VAL A 168 18.82 5.56 -11.32
CA VAL A 168 19.81 4.48 -11.22
C VAL A 168 19.12 3.17 -10.83
N SER A 169 19.74 2.04 -11.14
CA SER A 169 19.07 0.73 -11.07
C SER A 169 19.36 -0.07 -9.80
N ASN A 170 20.31 0.37 -8.96
CA ASN A 170 20.64 -0.34 -7.71
C ASN A 170 21.31 0.57 -6.67
N GLY A 171 21.48 0.05 -5.46
CA GLY A 171 22.08 0.77 -4.33
C GLY A 171 23.54 1.19 -4.55
N ALA A 172 24.34 0.41 -5.28
CA ALA A 172 25.74 0.73 -5.54
C ALA A 172 25.88 1.94 -6.47
N GLU A 173 25.06 1.99 -7.52
CA GLU A 173 24.97 3.17 -8.41
C GLU A 173 24.48 4.41 -7.65
N ALA A 174 23.54 4.26 -6.72
CA ALA A 174 23.07 5.35 -5.88
C ALA A 174 24.19 5.95 -5.03
N ILE A 175 25.00 5.11 -4.38
CA ILE A 175 26.18 5.55 -3.61
C ILE A 175 27.18 6.27 -4.53
N ALA A 176 27.44 5.73 -5.72
CA ALA A 176 28.34 6.35 -6.69
C ALA A 176 27.84 7.75 -7.11
N GLN A 177 26.54 7.93 -7.31
CA GLN A 177 25.95 9.24 -7.60
C GLN A 177 26.05 10.20 -6.42
N LEU A 178 25.69 9.76 -5.22
CA LEU A 178 25.72 10.57 -3.99
C LEU A 178 27.13 10.99 -3.58
N SER A 179 28.16 10.23 -3.96
CA SER A 179 29.56 10.60 -3.71
C SER A 179 30.08 11.74 -4.60
N LYS A 180 29.43 11.99 -5.74
CA LYS A 180 29.88 12.95 -6.77
C LYS A 180 28.95 14.15 -6.92
N ASN A 181 27.68 13.98 -6.57
CA ASN A 181 26.64 14.95 -6.85
C ASN A 181 25.78 15.18 -5.60
N GLU A 182 25.40 16.44 -5.38
CA GLU A 182 24.45 16.81 -4.33
C GLU A 182 23.00 16.58 -4.78
N PHE A 183 22.22 15.88 -3.97
CA PHE A 183 20.79 15.70 -4.19
C PHE A 183 20.01 16.28 -3.01
N SER A 184 18.77 16.67 -3.27
CA SER A 184 17.86 17.17 -2.24
C SER A 184 17.13 16.02 -1.55
N ILE A 185 16.78 14.97 -2.30
CA ILE A 185 15.98 13.83 -1.83
C ILE A 185 16.42 12.58 -2.61
N VAL A 186 16.42 11.43 -1.93
CA VAL A 186 16.54 10.10 -2.54
C VAL A 186 15.22 9.35 -2.40
N LEU A 187 14.70 8.83 -3.50
CA LEU A 187 13.60 7.88 -3.54
C LEU A 187 14.22 6.49 -3.77
N MET A 188 14.20 5.65 -2.75
CA MET A 188 15.00 4.43 -2.68
C MET A 188 14.11 3.21 -2.65
N ASP A 189 14.12 2.39 -3.69
CA ASP A 189 13.54 1.06 -3.61
C ASP A 189 14.29 0.21 -2.58
N ILE A 190 13.54 -0.63 -1.87
CA ILE A 190 14.12 -1.53 -0.87
C ILE A 190 14.71 -2.77 -1.54
N GLN A 191 13.98 -3.37 -2.49
CA GLN A 191 14.33 -4.67 -3.04
C GLN A 191 14.91 -4.50 -4.44
N MET A 192 16.23 -4.50 -4.54
CA MET A 192 16.95 -4.35 -5.82
C MET A 192 18.07 -5.41 -5.92
N PRO A 193 18.48 -5.81 -7.14
CA PRO A 193 19.65 -6.65 -7.36
C PRO A 193 20.95 -5.95 -6.94
N GLU A 194 21.99 -6.75 -6.73
CA GLU A 194 23.35 -6.34 -6.33
C GLU A 194 23.45 -5.73 -4.93
N MET A 195 22.76 -4.62 -4.67
CA MET A 195 22.72 -3.94 -3.38
C MET A 195 21.32 -3.40 -3.11
N ASP A 196 20.71 -3.92 -2.04
CA ASP A 196 19.38 -3.53 -1.57
C ASP A 196 19.37 -2.13 -0.91
N GLY A 197 18.18 -1.54 -0.80
CA GLY A 197 18.01 -0.19 -0.27
C GLY A 197 18.40 -0.02 1.20
N TYR A 198 18.29 -1.07 2.02
CA TYR A 198 18.73 -1.02 3.43
C TYR A 198 20.26 -0.98 3.51
N SER A 199 20.93 -1.85 2.76
CA SER A 199 22.39 -1.89 2.66
C SER A 199 22.94 -0.57 2.11
N ALA A 200 22.33 -0.03 1.05
CA ALA A 200 22.70 1.26 0.48
C ALA A 200 22.54 2.39 1.49
N THR A 201 21.43 2.43 2.22
CA THR A 201 21.17 3.46 3.24
C THR A 201 22.23 3.46 4.33
N LYS A 202 22.64 2.29 4.83
CA LYS A 202 23.72 2.20 5.83
C LYS A 202 25.03 2.79 5.32
N VAL A 203 25.43 2.47 4.09
CA VAL A 203 26.65 3.05 3.49
C VAL A 203 26.53 4.57 3.36
N ILE A 204 25.37 5.07 2.95
CA ILE A 204 25.10 6.52 2.82
C ILE A 204 25.22 7.22 4.19
N ARG A 205 24.71 6.62 5.27
CA ARG A 205 24.75 7.19 6.62
C ARG A 205 26.09 7.03 7.33
N ASP A 206 26.74 5.88 7.22
CA ASP A 206 27.92 5.53 8.01
C ASP A 206 29.23 5.93 7.31
N GLU A 207 29.31 5.68 5.99
CA GLU A 207 30.53 5.92 5.21
C GLU A 207 30.53 7.30 4.56
N LEU A 208 29.48 7.63 3.79
CA LEU A 208 29.36 8.94 3.16
C LEU A 208 28.95 10.05 4.15
N ARG A 209 28.40 9.67 5.32
CA ARG A 209 27.94 10.59 6.37
C ARG A 209 26.97 11.65 5.88
N LEU A 210 26.14 11.31 4.90
CA LEU A 210 25.15 12.21 4.34
C LEU A 210 23.86 12.14 5.14
N SER A 211 23.30 13.30 5.49
CA SER A 211 21.98 13.44 6.13
C SER A 211 20.88 13.75 5.12
N ILE A 212 21.11 13.41 3.84
CA ILE A 212 20.11 13.60 2.78
C ILE A 212 18.83 12.82 3.10
N PRO A 213 17.64 13.40 2.94
CA PRO A 213 16.38 12.67 3.08
C PRO A 213 16.31 11.46 2.16
N ILE A 214 16.07 10.28 2.74
CA ILE A 214 15.85 9.03 2.02
C ILE A 214 14.42 8.56 2.30
N ILE A 215 13.60 8.51 1.25
CA ILE A 215 12.23 7.98 1.30
C ILE A 215 12.25 6.58 0.69
N ALA A 216 11.91 5.59 1.50
CA ALA A 216 11.83 4.20 1.07
C ALA A 216 10.61 3.98 0.16
N MET A 217 10.77 3.30 -0.97
CA MET A 217 9.66 2.83 -1.80
C MET A 217 9.46 1.35 -1.50
N THR A 218 8.33 0.98 -0.90
CA THR A 218 8.13 -0.36 -0.33
C THR A 218 6.96 -1.08 -0.99
N ALA A 219 7.06 -2.40 -1.21
CA ALA A 219 5.96 -3.17 -1.76
C ALA A 219 4.82 -3.41 -0.73
N HIS A 220 5.10 -3.32 0.58
CA HIS A 220 4.11 -3.55 1.63
C HIS A 220 3.94 -2.34 2.55
N ALA A 221 2.68 -1.94 2.75
CA ALA A 221 2.28 -0.94 3.76
C ALA A 221 2.06 -1.54 5.17
N LEU A 222 2.54 -2.78 5.41
CA LEU A 222 2.32 -3.50 6.65
C LEU A 222 3.09 -2.84 7.82
N ALA A 223 2.44 -2.81 9.00
CA ALA A 223 3.07 -2.41 10.26
C ALA A 223 4.25 -3.35 10.57
N GLY A 224 5.48 -2.82 10.63
CA GLY A 224 6.72 -3.57 10.74
C GLY A 224 7.76 -3.19 9.67
N GLU A 225 7.33 -2.96 8.43
CA GLU A 225 8.23 -2.52 7.34
C GLU A 225 8.70 -1.09 7.56
N ARG A 226 7.78 -0.22 8.00
CA ARG A 226 8.08 1.16 8.37
C ARG A 226 9.17 1.23 9.45
N GLU A 227 9.03 0.46 10.53
CA GLU A 227 10.00 0.44 11.62
C GLU A 227 11.38 -0.03 11.14
N LYS A 228 11.44 -1.01 10.22
CA LYS A 228 12.69 -1.47 9.62
C LYS A 228 13.36 -0.39 8.77
N CYS A 229 12.60 0.34 7.94
CA CYS A 229 13.11 1.45 7.13
C CYS A 229 13.73 2.54 8.01
N LEU A 230 12.99 2.97 9.04
CA LEU A 230 13.46 4.00 9.97
C LEU A 230 14.67 3.53 10.78
N ALA A 231 14.67 2.28 11.25
CA ALA A 231 15.80 1.70 11.97
C ALA A 231 17.05 1.56 11.11
N ALA A 232 16.91 1.41 9.80
CA ALA A 232 18.02 1.40 8.85
C ALA A 232 18.58 2.80 8.54
N GLY A 233 17.95 3.87 9.03
CA GLY A 233 18.39 5.25 8.85
C GLY A 233 17.69 6.00 7.71
N MET A 234 16.59 5.46 7.17
CA MET A 234 15.71 6.16 6.23
C MET A 234 14.77 7.11 6.98
N ASP A 235 14.25 8.13 6.30
CA ASP A 235 13.49 9.23 6.94
C ASP A 235 11.97 9.06 6.82
N GLU A 236 11.50 8.41 5.77
CA GLU A 236 10.08 8.03 5.60
C GLU A 236 9.98 6.90 4.57
N TYR A 237 8.74 6.48 4.28
CA TYR A 237 8.42 5.45 3.31
C TYR A 237 7.18 5.85 2.49
N ILE A 238 7.06 5.28 1.30
CA ILE A 238 5.91 5.36 0.42
C ILE A 238 5.62 3.95 -0.12
N ALA A 239 4.36 3.54 -0.09
CA ALA A 239 3.97 2.24 -0.63
C ALA A 239 3.95 2.29 -2.16
N LYS A 240 4.39 1.21 -2.79
CA LYS A 240 4.22 0.97 -4.22
C LYS A 240 2.82 0.39 -4.48
N PRO A 241 2.16 0.75 -5.60
CA PRO A 241 2.63 1.70 -6.60
C PRO A 241 2.59 3.14 -6.07
N VAL A 242 3.63 3.91 -6.41
CA VAL A 242 3.80 5.29 -5.91
C VAL A 242 2.70 6.18 -6.46
N ARG A 243 1.87 6.72 -5.56
CA ARG A 243 0.78 7.62 -5.91
C ARG A 243 1.27 9.06 -6.01
N GLU A 244 0.84 9.77 -7.05
CA GLU A 244 1.24 11.14 -7.33
C GLU A 244 1.08 12.07 -6.12
N GLN A 245 -0.11 12.07 -5.50
CA GLN A 245 -0.42 12.93 -4.37
C GLN A 245 0.44 12.65 -3.13
N GLU A 246 0.74 11.38 -2.86
CA GLU A 246 1.56 10.98 -1.71
C GLU A 246 3.02 11.38 -1.95
N LEU A 247 3.52 11.20 -3.17
CA LEU A 247 4.86 11.60 -3.56
C LEU A 247 5.07 13.12 -3.50
N GLN A 248 4.11 13.92 -3.98
CA GLN A 248 4.16 15.39 -3.87
C GLN A 248 4.22 15.85 -2.40
N GLN A 249 3.41 15.23 -1.54
CA GLN A 249 3.38 15.55 -0.12
C GLN A 249 4.72 15.21 0.56
N MET A 250 5.35 14.11 0.17
CA MET A 250 6.66 13.74 0.70
C MET A 250 7.76 14.67 0.22
N ILE A 251 7.82 14.97 -1.07
CA ILE A 251 8.83 15.87 -1.64
C ILE A 251 8.70 17.28 -1.06
N SER A 252 7.48 17.81 -0.94
CA SER A 252 7.26 19.12 -0.31
C SER A 252 7.67 19.15 1.17
N ARG A 253 7.41 18.07 1.92
CA ARG A 253 7.82 17.95 3.32
C ARG A 253 9.33 17.99 3.51
N PHE A 254 10.09 17.34 2.62
CA PHE A 254 11.53 17.15 2.77
C PHE A 254 12.40 18.16 2.00
N SER A 255 11.81 19.05 1.19
CA SER A 255 12.53 20.06 0.39
C SER A 255 12.57 21.48 1.01
N THR A 256 12.20 21.65 2.28
CA THR A 256 12.13 22.95 2.98
C THR A 256 11.31 24.01 2.23
N LEU A 257 9.99 23.83 2.15
CA LEU A 257 9.03 24.92 1.92
C LEU A 257 7.79 24.70 2.80
N VAL A 258 7.44 25.72 3.60
CA VAL A 258 6.21 25.80 4.39
C VAL A 258 5.12 26.49 3.56
N ASN A 259 3.91 25.92 3.61
CA ASN A 259 2.61 26.32 3.03
C ASN A 259 2.55 26.25 1.49
N ASP A 260 1.54 25.68 0.83
CA ASP A 260 0.13 25.46 1.18
C ASP A 260 -0.44 24.35 0.26
N ARG A 261 -1.54 23.69 0.67
CA ARG A 261 -2.12 22.50 0.02
C ARG A 261 -3.04 22.84 -1.17
N ASP A 262 -3.00 22.08 -2.27
CA ASP A 262 -4.17 21.38 -2.89
C ASP A 262 -3.89 20.65 -4.24
N GLN A 263 -4.85 19.81 -4.67
CA GLN A 263 -4.78 18.59 -5.52
C GLN A 263 -5.45 18.67 -6.93
N ILE A 264 -5.22 17.61 -7.72
CA ILE A 264 -5.68 17.30 -9.11
C ILE A 264 -6.90 16.35 -9.13
N LYS A 265 -7.64 16.31 -10.27
CA LYS A 265 -8.94 15.67 -10.57
C LYS A 265 -9.03 14.16 -10.28
N SER A 266 -10.19 13.69 -9.77
CA SER A 266 -10.54 12.27 -9.70
C SER A 266 -11.36 11.82 -10.92
N TYR A 267 -11.00 10.69 -11.52
CA TYR A 267 -11.82 9.98 -12.51
C TYR A 267 -12.55 8.82 -11.82
N SER A 268 -13.84 8.65 -12.13
CA SER A 268 -14.66 7.54 -11.62
C SER A 268 -14.28 6.22 -12.30
N ALA A 269 -14.44 5.10 -11.56
CA ALA A 269 -14.30 3.75 -12.09
C ALA A 269 -15.10 3.54 -13.38
N ASP A 270 -14.49 2.87 -14.36
CA ASP A 270 -15.09 2.58 -15.66
C ASP A 270 -15.78 1.20 -15.56
N ASP A 271 -17.08 1.17 -15.24
CA ASP A 271 -17.92 -0.04 -15.04
C ASP A 271 -18.03 -0.97 -16.27
N LYS A 272 -17.25 -0.72 -17.32
CA LYS A 272 -17.30 -1.42 -18.60
C LYS A 272 -16.56 -2.76 -18.61
N TYR A 273 -15.55 -2.92 -17.76
CA TYR A 273 -14.65 -4.06 -17.76
C TYR A 273 -14.75 -4.84 -16.45
N LYS A 274 -14.65 -6.17 -16.52
CA LYS A 274 -14.83 -7.07 -15.37
C LYS A 274 -13.51 -7.43 -14.69
N TYR A 275 -12.41 -7.46 -15.44
CA TYR A 275 -11.10 -7.94 -15.02
C TYR A 275 -10.03 -6.83 -15.01
N ILE A 276 -10.31 -5.66 -15.58
CA ILE A 276 -9.41 -4.49 -15.54
C ILE A 276 -10.14 -3.25 -15.02
N ASP A 277 -9.39 -2.39 -14.32
CA ASP A 277 -9.85 -1.06 -13.91
C ASP A 277 -8.88 -0.01 -14.45
N LEU A 278 -9.34 0.74 -15.45
CA LEU A 278 -8.53 1.74 -16.15
C LEU A 278 -8.45 3.07 -15.40
N SER A 279 -9.11 3.22 -14.25
CA SER A 279 -9.15 4.47 -13.48
C SER A 279 -7.74 4.97 -13.15
N TYR A 280 -6.88 4.08 -12.67
CA TYR A 280 -5.49 4.39 -12.32
C TYR A 280 -4.64 4.79 -13.53
N MET A 281 -4.74 4.06 -14.64
CA MET A 281 -4.03 4.37 -15.88
C MET A 281 -4.48 5.72 -16.46
N LYS A 282 -5.80 5.98 -16.48
CA LYS A 282 -6.38 7.24 -16.97
C LYS A 282 -6.06 8.43 -16.06
N GLU A 283 -5.93 8.19 -14.75
CA GLU A 283 -5.45 9.19 -13.79
C GLU A 283 -4.01 9.61 -14.12
N ILE A 284 -3.12 8.63 -14.35
CA ILE A 284 -1.71 8.89 -14.67
C ILE A 284 -1.54 9.49 -16.07
N SER A 285 -2.31 9.03 -17.06
CA SER A 285 -2.22 9.53 -18.42
C SER A 285 -2.66 10.98 -18.53
N GLY A 286 -3.57 11.44 -17.67
CA GLY A 286 -4.21 12.75 -17.80
C GLY A 286 -4.93 12.95 -19.14
N GLY A 287 -5.29 11.85 -19.83
CA GLY A 287 -5.86 11.84 -21.18
C GLY A 287 -4.84 11.77 -22.33
N ASP A 288 -3.57 11.48 -22.05
CA ASP A 288 -2.52 11.20 -23.05
C ASP A 288 -2.73 9.83 -23.72
N ILE A 289 -3.40 9.84 -24.87
CA ILE A 289 -3.78 8.66 -25.64
C ILE A 289 -2.55 7.86 -26.12
N ASP A 290 -1.45 8.54 -26.44
CA ASP A 290 -0.23 7.87 -26.91
C ASP A 290 0.43 7.10 -25.76
N TYR A 291 0.47 7.69 -24.56
CA TYR A 291 0.90 7.01 -23.35
C TYR A 291 0.02 5.80 -23.01
N GLU A 292 -1.31 5.97 -23.03
CA GLU A 292 -2.26 4.86 -22.80
C GLU A 292 -2.04 3.72 -23.80
N ARG A 293 -1.78 4.05 -25.07
CA ARG A 293 -1.45 3.06 -26.11
C ARG A 293 -0.13 2.36 -25.81
N THR A 294 0.93 3.08 -25.45
CA THR A 294 2.24 2.49 -25.14
C THR A 294 2.15 1.52 -23.97
N VAL A 295 1.54 1.93 -22.86
CA VAL A 295 1.35 1.08 -21.67
C VAL A 295 0.49 -0.14 -21.98
N THR A 296 -0.56 0.05 -22.77
CA THR A 296 -1.44 -1.04 -23.22
C THR A 296 -0.68 -2.07 -24.06
N LEU A 297 0.14 -1.62 -25.02
CA LEU A 297 0.94 -2.52 -25.86
C LEU A 297 2.00 -3.26 -25.05
N GLN A 298 2.70 -2.57 -24.13
CA GLN A 298 3.67 -3.20 -23.24
C GLN A 298 3.02 -4.26 -22.36
N PHE A 299 1.83 -4.00 -21.83
CA PHE A 299 1.07 -4.98 -21.05
C PHE A 299 0.73 -6.23 -21.88
N LEU A 300 0.27 -6.03 -23.13
CA LEU A 300 -0.07 -7.12 -24.06
C LEU A 300 1.14 -7.96 -24.48
N GLU A 301 2.36 -7.44 -24.35
CA GLU A 301 3.60 -8.16 -24.67
C GLU A 301 4.19 -8.86 -23.44
N ILE A 302 4.31 -8.15 -22.32
CA ILE A 302 5.04 -8.61 -21.12
C ILE A 302 4.24 -9.68 -20.37
N VAL A 303 2.94 -9.48 -20.17
CA VAL A 303 2.14 -10.39 -19.33
C VAL A 303 2.05 -11.81 -19.90
N PRO A 304 1.84 -12.03 -21.21
CA PRO A 304 1.89 -13.37 -21.78
C PRO A 304 3.27 -14.03 -21.63
N ALA A 305 4.35 -13.29 -21.88
CA ALA A 305 5.71 -13.81 -21.78
C ALA A 305 6.09 -14.20 -20.34
N ASP A 306 5.68 -13.40 -19.35
CA ASP A 306 5.94 -13.72 -17.95
C ASP A 306 5.06 -14.87 -17.44
N LEU A 307 3.82 -15.01 -17.93
CA LEU A 307 2.98 -16.20 -17.65
C LEU A 307 3.63 -17.48 -18.18
N GLU A 308 4.26 -17.44 -19.35
CA GLU A 308 5.00 -18.58 -19.91
C GLU A 308 6.19 -18.94 -19.03
N LYS A 309 7.05 -17.96 -18.68
CA LYS A 309 8.18 -18.17 -17.77
C LYS A 309 7.76 -18.69 -16.40
N MET A 310 6.63 -18.22 -15.86
CA MET A 310 6.10 -18.72 -14.60
C MET A 310 5.59 -20.16 -14.73
N THR A 311 5.00 -20.52 -15.87
CA THR A 311 4.59 -21.90 -16.16
C THR A 311 5.82 -22.81 -16.20
N ASP A 312 6.90 -22.39 -16.84
CA ASP A 312 8.15 -23.13 -16.90
C ASP A 312 8.79 -23.26 -15.50
N ALA A 313 8.88 -22.16 -14.75
CA ALA A 313 9.39 -22.17 -13.37
C ALA A 313 8.57 -23.10 -12.46
N LEU A 314 7.26 -23.19 -12.66
CA LEU A 314 6.38 -24.10 -11.93
C LEU A 314 6.63 -25.57 -12.31
N ASN A 315 6.74 -25.88 -13.60
CA ASN A 315 7.03 -27.23 -14.12
C ASN A 315 8.41 -27.74 -13.69
N GLU A 316 9.40 -26.86 -13.67
CA GLU A 316 10.77 -27.14 -13.22
C GLU A 316 10.93 -27.13 -11.69
N LYS A 317 9.86 -26.82 -10.95
CA LYS A 317 9.86 -26.65 -9.49
C LYS A 317 10.85 -25.60 -8.98
N ASN A 318 11.15 -24.60 -9.80
CA ASN A 318 12.01 -23.48 -9.44
C ASN A 318 11.19 -22.41 -8.71
N PHE A 319 10.81 -22.70 -7.46
CA PHE A 319 9.93 -21.82 -6.66
C PHE A 319 10.55 -20.46 -6.31
N SER A 320 11.89 -20.36 -6.31
CA SER A 320 12.59 -19.09 -6.12
C SER A 320 12.41 -18.17 -7.33
N LEU A 321 12.57 -18.70 -8.54
CA LEU A 321 12.30 -17.96 -9.77
C LEU A 321 10.82 -17.62 -9.90
N LEU A 322 9.94 -18.56 -9.58
CA LEU A 322 8.49 -18.35 -9.59
C LEU A 322 8.06 -17.19 -8.69
N GLY A 323 8.63 -17.11 -7.48
CA GLY A 323 8.35 -16.01 -6.56
C GLY A 323 8.85 -14.65 -7.07
N LYS A 324 10.04 -14.60 -7.68
CA LYS A 324 10.56 -13.39 -8.32
C LYS A 324 9.68 -12.92 -9.49
N LEU A 325 9.21 -13.85 -10.31
CA LEU A 325 8.31 -13.54 -11.42
C LEU A 325 6.94 -13.06 -10.92
N ALA A 326 6.40 -13.68 -9.86
CA ALA A 326 5.17 -13.21 -9.22
C ALA A 326 5.31 -11.79 -8.65
N HIS A 327 6.43 -11.50 -7.99
CA HIS A 327 6.74 -10.17 -7.50
C HIS A 327 6.78 -9.13 -8.62
N SER A 328 7.50 -9.42 -9.72
CA SER A 328 7.56 -8.56 -10.90
C SER A 328 6.17 -8.34 -11.52
N MET A 329 5.35 -9.40 -11.62
CA MET A 329 4.02 -9.29 -12.21
C MET A 329 3.07 -8.39 -11.43
N LYS A 330 3.17 -8.33 -10.09
CA LYS A 330 2.34 -7.42 -9.26
C LYS A 330 2.43 -5.97 -9.75
N ALA A 331 3.62 -5.51 -10.16
CA ALA A 331 3.80 -4.17 -10.69
C ALA A 331 3.14 -4.02 -12.07
N SER A 332 3.33 -4.99 -12.97
CA SER A 332 2.77 -4.97 -14.32
C SER A 332 1.23 -4.96 -14.34
N ILE A 333 0.59 -5.72 -13.43
CA ILE A 333 -0.87 -5.83 -13.36
C ILE A 333 -1.54 -4.66 -12.59
N ALA A 334 -0.78 -3.96 -11.75
CA ALA A 334 -1.26 -2.79 -11.00
C ALA A 334 -1.69 -1.65 -11.91
N VAL A 335 -0.93 -1.44 -12.99
CA VAL A 335 -1.18 -0.34 -13.93
C VAL A 335 -2.54 -0.51 -14.64
N MET A 336 -2.98 -1.75 -14.85
CA MET A 336 -4.29 -2.08 -15.40
C MET A 336 -5.38 -2.29 -14.33
N GLY A 337 -5.09 -1.94 -13.08
CA GLY A 337 -6.07 -1.99 -11.98
C GLY A 337 -6.51 -3.39 -11.57
N MET A 338 -5.72 -4.43 -11.88
CA MET A 338 -6.09 -5.83 -11.62
C MET A 338 -5.86 -6.27 -10.16
N ASN A 339 -5.13 -5.47 -9.37
CA ASN A 339 -4.58 -5.89 -8.08
C ASN A 339 -5.63 -6.38 -7.08
N THR A 340 -6.78 -5.72 -6.98
CA THR A 340 -7.77 -6.03 -5.92
C THR A 340 -8.37 -7.43 -6.02
N ALA A 341 -8.27 -8.08 -7.19
CA ALA A 341 -8.90 -9.37 -7.43
C ALA A 341 -7.93 -10.57 -7.38
N ILE A 342 -6.61 -10.34 -7.52
CA ILE A 342 -5.59 -11.40 -7.64
C ILE A 342 -4.34 -11.20 -6.77
N GLU A 343 -4.35 -10.21 -5.88
CA GLU A 343 -3.26 -9.94 -4.93
C GLU A 343 -2.98 -11.16 -4.03
N HIS A 344 -4.04 -11.83 -3.55
CA HIS A 344 -3.91 -13.03 -2.72
C HIS A 344 -3.22 -14.19 -3.46
N GLU A 345 -3.58 -14.42 -4.72
CA GLU A 345 -2.95 -15.45 -5.56
C GLU A 345 -1.46 -15.14 -5.78
N LEU A 346 -1.11 -13.89 -6.07
CA LEU A 346 0.29 -13.48 -6.25
C LEU A 346 1.10 -13.57 -4.95
N ASP A 347 0.55 -13.16 -3.81
CA ASP A 347 1.17 -13.34 -2.49
C ASP A 347 1.44 -14.82 -2.18
N THR A 348 0.49 -15.68 -2.52
CA THR A 348 0.60 -17.13 -2.30
C THR A 348 1.70 -17.74 -3.19
N ILE A 349 1.80 -17.31 -4.45
CA ILE A 349 2.85 -17.76 -5.37
C ILE A 349 4.23 -17.29 -4.89
N GLU A 350 4.34 -16.03 -4.44
CA GLU A 350 5.58 -15.42 -3.98
C GLU A 350 6.08 -16.03 -2.67
N THR A 351 5.24 -16.05 -1.64
CA THR A 351 5.66 -16.28 -0.25
C THR A 351 5.17 -17.59 0.35
N GLY A 352 4.28 -18.32 -0.33
CA GLY A 352 3.75 -19.58 0.19
C GLY A 352 4.84 -20.65 0.39
N ASP A 353 4.67 -21.51 1.40
CA ASP A 353 5.58 -22.64 1.65
C ASP A 353 5.09 -23.95 1.02
N ASN A 354 3.83 -24.00 0.59
CA ASN A 354 3.18 -25.21 0.09
C ASN A 354 3.14 -25.26 -1.44
N GLU A 355 3.83 -26.24 -2.05
CA GLU A 355 3.90 -26.43 -3.50
C GLU A 355 2.50 -26.58 -4.14
N ALA A 356 1.58 -27.30 -3.49
CA ALA A 356 0.23 -27.54 -4.00
C ALA A 356 -0.61 -26.26 -4.01
N GLU A 357 -0.45 -25.41 -2.99
CA GLU A 357 -1.12 -24.11 -2.92
C GLU A 357 -0.58 -23.15 -3.99
N LYS A 358 0.74 -23.15 -4.25
CA LYS A 358 1.33 -22.36 -5.36
C LYS A 358 0.79 -22.76 -6.73
N HIS A 359 0.61 -24.06 -6.98
CA HIS A 359 0.01 -24.52 -8.24
C HIS A 359 -1.44 -24.04 -8.41
N VAL A 360 -2.25 -24.13 -7.35
CA VAL A 360 -3.65 -23.67 -7.38
C VAL A 360 -3.73 -22.16 -7.56
N ALA A 361 -2.91 -21.41 -6.82
CA ALA A 361 -2.84 -19.95 -6.92
C ALA A 361 -2.38 -19.51 -8.32
N PHE A 362 -1.34 -20.13 -8.87
CA PHE A 362 -0.87 -19.85 -10.24
C PHE A 362 -1.95 -20.13 -11.29
N THR A 363 -2.69 -21.23 -11.16
CA THR A 363 -3.75 -21.56 -12.12
C THR A 363 -4.84 -20.48 -12.15
N ARG A 364 -5.32 -20.05 -10.97
CA ARG A 364 -6.32 -18.99 -10.85
C ARG A 364 -5.81 -17.66 -11.37
N PHE A 365 -4.58 -17.32 -11.02
CA PHE A 365 -3.91 -16.12 -11.48
C PHE A 365 -3.76 -16.08 -13.01
N ALA A 366 -3.25 -17.16 -13.61
CA ALA A 366 -3.09 -17.27 -15.06
C ALA A 366 -4.43 -17.17 -15.80
N ASP A 367 -5.49 -17.79 -15.28
CA ASP A 367 -6.84 -17.68 -15.85
C ASP A 367 -7.40 -16.26 -15.76
N TYR A 368 -7.16 -15.55 -14.65
CA TYR A 368 -7.54 -14.16 -14.52
C TYR A 368 -6.80 -13.28 -15.54
N CYS A 369 -5.47 -13.42 -15.64
CA CYS A 369 -4.65 -12.66 -16.59
C CYS A 369 -5.08 -12.92 -18.05
N ARG A 370 -5.41 -14.17 -18.42
CA ARG A 370 -5.93 -14.48 -19.77
C ARG A 370 -7.25 -13.77 -20.08
N ASN A 371 -8.13 -13.58 -19.08
CA ASN A 371 -9.37 -12.85 -19.28
C ASN A 371 -9.16 -11.33 -19.31
N ALA A 372 -8.29 -10.81 -18.44
CA ALA A 372 -7.89 -9.42 -18.48
C ALA A 372 -7.22 -9.04 -19.81
N LEU A 373 -6.35 -9.90 -20.36
CA LEU A 373 -5.72 -9.68 -21.68
C LEU A 373 -6.75 -9.48 -22.81
N LYS A 374 -7.90 -10.17 -22.77
CA LYS A 374 -8.98 -9.96 -23.75
C LYS A 374 -9.61 -8.57 -23.60
N GLU A 375 -9.86 -8.14 -22.37
CA GLU A 375 -10.41 -6.81 -22.09
C GLU A 375 -9.41 -5.69 -22.46
N VAL A 376 -8.12 -5.91 -22.24
CA VAL A 376 -7.06 -4.98 -22.65
C VAL A 376 -6.94 -4.92 -24.17
N GLN A 377 -7.11 -6.04 -24.90
CA GLN A 377 -7.18 -6.05 -26.37
C GLN A 377 -8.38 -5.25 -26.89
N ASP A 378 -9.55 -5.43 -26.26
CA ASP A 378 -10.76 -4.66 -26.61
C ASP A 378 -10.55 -3.17 -26.35
N PHE A 379 -9.91 -2.80 -25.24
CA PHE A 379 -9.53 -1.42 -24.95
C PHE A 379 -8.55 -0.86 -26.00
N ASN A 380 -7.48 -1.59 -26.32
CA ASN A 380 -6.52 -1.20 -27.37
C ASN A 380 -7.22 -0.96 -28.72
N ALA A 381 -8.19 -1.79 -29.09
CA ALA A 381 -8.95 -1.61 -30.32
C ALA A 381 -9.82 -0.34 -30.33
N ILE A 382 -10.22 0.17 -29.17
CA ILE A 382 -10.99 1.41 -29.03
C ILE A 382 -10.08 2.65 -29.10
N ILE A 383 -8.93 2.62 -28.44
CA ILE A 383 -7.97 3.75 -28.42
C ILE A 383 -7.33 3.98 -29.81
N ASN A 384 -7.30 2.94 -30.65
CA ASN A 384 -6.74 3.00 -32.00
C ASN A 384 -7.76 3.36 -33.10
N ARG A 385 -9.03 3.60 -32.74
CA ARG A 385 -10.07 4.14 -33.64
C ARG A 385 -10.16 5.64 -33.47
#